data_AF-A0A960HUH2-F1
#
_entry.id   AF-A0A960HUH2-F1
#
_cell.length_a   1.000
_cell.length_b   1.000
_cell.length_c   1.000
_cell.angle_alpha   90.00
_cell.angle_beta   90.00
_cell.angle_gamma   90.00
#
_symmetry.space_group_name_H-M   'P 1'
#
loop_
_entity.id
_entity.type
_entity.pdbx_description
1 polymer ?
#
loop_
_entity_poly.entity_id
_entity_poly.type
_entity_poly.pdbx_seq_one_letter_code
_entity_poly.pdbx_strand_id
1 'polypeptide(L)'
;MLIWFAVASVLLVAVVFRSPGIDYRSVIVGSLLPGIEVVFGGPRALHSVLGAVALLVVVMAATRHRRLLRRRLLGVPIGMMAHLVLDGAFATTAVFWWPLSGWGPGAEQLPEWSHLGLSLVLEAIGVALGVWAWRLFGLDDPARRERFVRDGRLELPG
;
A
#
# COMPACT_ATOMS: atom_id res chain seq x y z
N MET A 1 3.03 -8.10 9.49
CA MET A 1 3.27 -6.94 8.60
C MET A 1 2.04 -6.57 7.78
N LEU A 2 1.14 -7.51 7.51
CA LEU A 2 0.01 -7.27 6.62
C LEU A 2 -0.95 -6.22 7.19
N ILE A 3 -1.28 -6.28 8.48
CA ILE A 3 -2.22 -5.34 9.09
C ILE A 3 -1.61 -3.94 9.14
N TRP A 4 -0.34 -3.84 9.53
CA TRP A 4 0.40 -2.58 9.51
C TRP A 4 0.33 -1.92 8.13
N PHE A 5 0.76 -2.61 7.07
CA PHE A 5 0.78 -2.02 5.73
C PHE A 5 -0.63 -1.74 5.18
N ALA A 6 -1.61 -2.61 5.41
CA ALA A 6 -2.98 -2.37 4.97
C ALA A 6 -3.59 -1.13 5.64
N VAL A 7 -3.51 -1.05 6.97
CA VAL A 7 -4.14 0.03 7.73
C VAL A 7 -3.37 1.34 7.59
N ALA A 8 -2.05 1.31 7.73
CA ALA A 8 -1.23 2.51 7.67
C ALA A 8 -1.25 3.13 6.26
N SER A 9 -1.24 2.34 5.19
CA SER A 9 -1.38 2.88 3.83
C SER A 9 -2.76 3.51 3.61
N VAL A 10 -3.85 2.89 4.09
CA VAL A 10 -5.19 3.48 4.00
C VAL A 10 -5.26 4.80 4.76
N LEU A 11 -4.76 4.84 6.00
CA LEU A 11 -4.74 6.06 6.81
C LEU A 11 -3.88 7.16 6.17
N LEU A 12 -2.68 6.82 5.71
CA LEU A 12 -1.78 7.76 5.03
C LEU A 12 -2.47 8.38 3.82
N VAL A 13 -3.04 7.54 2.94
CA VAL A 13 -3.74 8.00 1.74
C VAL A 13 -4.99 8.82 2.09
N ALA A 14 -5.76 8.39 3.08
CA ALA A 14 -6.96 9.09 3.54
C ALA A 14 -6.63 10.49 4.07
N VAL A 15 -5.56 10.62 4.87
CA VAL A 15 -5.12 11.89 5.46
C VAL A 15 -4.51 12.82 4.43
N VAL A 16 -3.70 12.28 3.50
CA VAL A 16 -2.98 13.08 2.48
C VAL A 16 -3.90 13.53 1.36
N PHE A 17 -4.69 12.63 0.78
CA PHE A 17 -5.51 12.95 -0.39
C PHE A 17 -6.88 13.52 -0.02
N ARG A 18 -7.39 13.21 1.18
CA ARG A 18 -8.72 13.60 1.66
C ARG A 18 -9.83 13.47 0.61
N SER A 19 -9.76 12.42 -0.22
CA SER A 19 -10.64 12.27 -1.38
C SER A 19 -11.61 11.11 -1.18
N PRO A 20 -12.94 11.34 -1.26
CA PRO A 20 -13.93 10.26 -1.22
C PRO A 20 -13.98 9.46 -2.53
N GLY A 21 -13.25 9.90 -3.56
CA GLY A 21 -13.22 9.27 -4.88
C GLY A 21 -12.23 8.11 -5.02
N ILE A 22 -11.37 7.89 -4.01
CA ILE A 22 -10.38 6.82 -4.00
C ILE A 22 -11.03 5.52 -3.54
N ASP A 23 -10.76 4.42 -4.25
CA ASP A 23 -11.15 3.08 -3.80
C ASP A 23 -10.08 2.53 -2.85
N TYR A 24 -10.33 2.62 -1.55
CA TYR A 24 -9.37 2.22 -0.52
C TYR A 24 -9.08 0.71 -0.51
N ARG A 25 -9.95 -0.12 -1.12
CA ARG A 25 -9.66 -1.57 -1.27
C ARG A 25 -8.51 -1.80 -2.23
N SER A 26 -8.46 -1.04 -3.31
CA SER A 26 -7.35 -1.11 -4.27
C SER A 26 -6.04 -0.62 -3.66
N VAL A 27 -6.09 0.33 -2.71
CA VAL A 27 -4.94 0.77 -1.92
C VAL A 27 -4.42 -0.36 -1.03
N ILE A 28 -5.30 -1.06 -0.34
CA ILE A 28 -4.92 -2.25 0.46
C ILE A 28 -4.28 -3.31 -0.43
N VAL A 29 -4.89 -3.63 -1.58
CA VAL A 29 -4.31 -4.61 -2.51
C VAL A 29 -2.92 -4.15 -2.96
N GLY A 30 -2.78 -2.88 -3.33
CA GLY A 30 -1.52 -2.29 -3.76
C GLY A 30 -0.43 -2.31 -2.69
N SER A 31 -0.78 -2.02 -1.44
CA SER A 31 0.20 -2.01 -0.34
C SER A 31 0.65 -3.42 0.06
N LEU A 32 -0.16 -4.44 -0.21
CA LEU A 32 0.21 -5.83 0.06
C LEU A 32 0.98 -6.50 -1.09
N LEU A 33 1.00 -5.88 -2.29
CA LEU A 33 1.69 -6.44 -3.47
C LEU A 33 3.16 -6.77 -3.21
N PRO A 34 3.97 -5.89 -2.57
CA PRO A 34 5.40 -6.17 -2.42
C PRO A 34 5.69 -7.42 -1.59
N GLY A 35 4.81 -7.77 -0.64
CA GLY A 35 4.92 -9.01 0.14
C GLY A 35 4.89 -10.29 -0.70
N ILE A 36 4.38 -10.25 -1.94
CA ILE A 36 4.37 -11.40 -2.86
C ILE A 36 5.80 -11.75 -3.33
N GLU A 37 6.72 -10.78 -3.39
CA GLU A 37 8.10 -11.01 -3.87
C GLU A 37 8.89 -11.99 -2.98
N VAL A 38 8.46 -12.18 -1.75
CA VAL A 38 9.02 -13.18 -0.83
C VAL A 38 8.96 -14.58 -1.44
N VAL A 39 7.87 -14.91 -2.14
CA VAL A 39 7.70 -16.20 -2.82
C VAL A 39 8.68 -16.34 -4.00
N PHE A 40 9.11 -15.23 -4.59
CA PHE A 40 10.00 -15.18 -5.75
C PHE A 40 11.49 -15.06 -5.40
N GLY A 41 11.83 -15.16 -4.12
CA GLY A 41 13.22 -15.22 -3.65
C GLY A 41 13.84 -13.87 -3.25
N GLY A 42 13.03 -12.89 -2.85
CA GLY A 42 13.49 -11.64 -2.22
C GLY A 42 13.04 -10.35 -2.91
N PRO A 43 13.31 -9.18 -2.32
CA PRO A 43 12.87 -7.89 -2.83
C PRO A 43 13.51 -7.57 -4.18
N ARG A 44 12.69 -7.23 -5.18
CA ARG A 44 13.11 -6.95 -6.55
C ARG A 44 12.39 -5.73 -7.11
N ALA A 45 11.39 -5.95 -7.96
CA ALA A 45 10.72 -4.90 -8.71
C ALA A 45 9.63 -4.21 -7.87
N LEU A 46 8.93 -4.96 -7.01
CA LEU A 46 7.84 -4.43 -6.22
C LEU A 46 8.30 -3.57 -5.04
N HIS A 47 9.55 -3.73 -4.61
CA HIS A 47 10.21 -2.84 -3.64
C HIS A 47 10.99 -1.68 -4.29
N SER A 48 10.89 -1.52 -5.61
CA SER A 48 11.53 -0.44 -6.34
C SER A 48 10.55 0.70 -6.67
N VAL A 49 11.04 1.94 -6.56
CA VAL A 49 10.30 3.12 -6.99
C VAL A 49 9.99 3.07 -8.49
N LEU A 50 10.91 2.53 -9.29
CA LEU A 50 10.74 2.39 -10.72
C LEU A 50 9.69 1.33 -11.04
N GLY A 51 9.63 0.25 -10.26
CA GLY A 51 8.57 -0.76 -10.40
C GLY A 51 7.19 -0.18 -10.09
N ALA A 52 7.07 0.62 -9.03
CA ALA A 52 5.82 1.32 -8.71
C ALA A 52 5.41 2.33 -9.78
N VAL A 53 6.37 3.10 -10.34
CA VAL A 53 6.13 4.00 -11.46
C VAL A 53 5.74 3.24 -12.73
N ALA A 54 6.40 2.12 -13.02
CA ALA A 54 6.05 1.26 -14.15
C ALA A 54 4.63 0.69 -14.00
N LEU A 55 4.25 0.25 -12.79
CA LEU A 55 2.89 -0.20 -12.48
C LEU A 55 1.88 0.92 -12.72
N LEU A 56 2.18 2.14 -12.30
CA LEU A 56 1.34 3.30 -12.56
C LEU A 56 1.16 3.54 -14.07
N VAL A 57 2.25 3.47 -14.84
CA VAL A 57 2.21 3.60 -16.31
C VAL A 57 1.34 2.51 -16.94
N VAL A 58 1.49 1.26 -16.50
CA VAL A 58 0.69 0.12 -16.97
C VAL A 58 -0.80 0.34 -16.67
N VAL A 59 -1.14 0.74 -15.45
CA VAL A 59 -2.53 1.06 -15.06
C VAL A 59 -3.10 2.18 -15.93
N MET A 60 -2.33 3.25 -16.16
CA MET A 60 -2.75 4.38 -16.98
C MET A 60 -2.96 3.98 -18.45
N ALA A 61 -2.05 3.18 -19.01
CA ALA A 61 -2.12 2.70 -20.38
C ALA A 61 -3.30 1.73 -20.58
N ALA A 62 -3.46 0.74 -19.69
CA ALA A 62 -4.53 -0.26 -19.75
C ALA A 62 -5.94 0.36 -19.57
N THR A 63 -6.04 1.50 -18.88
CA THR A 63 -7.30 2.18 -18.61
C THR A 63 -7.55 3.42 -19.48
N ARG A 64 -6.87 3.56 -20.63
CA ARG A 64 -6.87 4.78 -21.47
C ARG A 64 -8.25 5.40 -21.71
N HIS A 65 -9.28 4.57 -21.91
CA HIS A 65 -10.65 4.99 -22.20
C HIS A 65 -11.66 4.67 -21.09
N ARG A 66 -11.22 4.09 -19.96
CA ARG A 66 -12.11 3.62 -18.89
C ARG A 66 -11.93 4.45 -17.62
N ARG A 67 -12.50 5.66 -17.59
CA ARG A 67 -12.31 6.64 -16.51
C ARG A 67 -12.66 6.08 -15.11
N LEU A 68 -13.75 5.32 -14.99
CA LEU A 68 -14.16 4.71 -13.72
C LEU A 68 -13.19 3.61 -13.27
N LEU A 69 -12.77 2.75 -14.20
CA LEU A 69 -11.79 1.69 -13.91
C LEU A 69 -10.43 2.29 -13.52
N ARG A 70 -10.00 3.36 -14.21
CA ARG A 70 -8.78 4.09 -13.85
C ARG A 70 -8.83 4.58 -12.41
N ARG A 71 -9.93 5.23 -12.00
CA ARG A 71 -10.09 5.70 -10.62
C ARG A 71 -9.96 4.57 -9.59
N ARG A 72 -10.52 3.40 -9.89
CA ARG A 72 -10.40 2.21 -9.03
C ARG A 72 -8.99 1.64 -9.04
N LEU A 73 -8.36 1.48 -10.20
CA LEU A 73 -7.04 0.86 -10.29
C LEU A 73 -5.90 1.78 -9.85
N LEU A 74 -6.09 3.09 -9.86
CA LEU A 74 -5.08 4.05 -9.38
C LEU A 74 -4.72 3.88 -7.91
N GLY A 75 -5.62 3.34 -7.08
CA GLY A 75 -5.27 3.05 -5.69
C GLY A 75 -4.21 1.96 -5.57
N VAL A 76 -4.05 1.06 -6.55
CA VAL A 76 -3.01 0.02 -6.53
C VAL A 76 -1.59 0.61 -6.53
N PRO A 77 -1.16 1.41 -7.53
CA PRO A 77 0.16 2.03 -7.51
C PRO A 77 0.32 3.03 -6.36
N ILE A 78 -0.75 3.69 -5.91
CA ILE A 78 -0.70 4.56 -4.73
C ILE A 78 -0.41 3.75 -3.46
N GLY A 79 -1.10 2.63 -3.26
CA GLY A 79 -0.90 1.73 -2.12
C GLY A 79 0.50 1.13 -2.12
N MET A 80 1.00 0.74 -3.29
CA MET A 80 2.37 0.25 -3.44
C MET A 80 3.41 1.32 -3.09
N MET A 81 3.25 2.56 -3.56
CA MET A 81 4.13 3.66 -3.16
C MET A 81 4.06 3.93 -1.65
N ALA A 82 2.87 3.83 -1.04
CA ALA A 82 2.71 3.95 0.41
C ALA A 82 3.44 2.83 1.16
N HIS A 83 3.43 1.60 0.65
CA HIS A 83 4.23 0.50 1.19
C HIS A 83 5.72 0.85 1.19
N LEU A 84 6.28 1.32 0.06
CA LEU A 84 7.69 1.72 -0.07
C LEU A 84 8.14 2.82 0.90
N VAL A 85 7.20 3.65 1.35
CA VAL A 85 7.46 4.69 2.36
C VAL A 85 7.42 4.10 3.76
N LEU A 86 6.47 3.21 4.03
CA LEU A 86 6.26 2.60 5.34
C LEU A 86 7.29 1.52 5.69
N ASP A 87 7.77 0.79 4.69
CA ASP A 87 8.80 -0.25 4.84
C ASP A 87 10.23 0.33 4.85
N GLY A 88 10.37 1.62 4.51
CA GLY A 88 11.65 2.29 4.44
C GLY A 88 12.50 1.86 3.24
N ALA A 89 11.92 1.38 2.13
CA ALA A 89 12.65 0.90 0.96
C ALA A 89 13.68 1.93 0.42
N PHE A 90 13.40 3.23 0.62
CA PHE A 90 14.31 4.33 0.27
C PHE A 90 15.65 4.32 1.03
N ALA A 91 15.75 3.61 2.16
CA ALA A 91 17.00 3.48 2.92
C ALA A 91 18.04 2.62 2.18
N THR A 92 17.60 1.73 1.28
CA THR A 92 18.48 0.85 0.51
C THR A 92 18.49 1.27 -0.95
N THR A 93 19.45 2.12 -1.35
CA THR A 93 19.56 2.67 -2.71
C THR A 93 19.58 1.59 -3.79
N ALA A 94 20.19 0.43 -3.52
CA ALA A 94 20.26 -0.68 -4.46
C ALA A 94 18.88 -1.28 -4.80
N VAL A 95 17.98 -1.42 -3.82
CA VAL A 95 16.63 -1.97 -4.04
C VAL A 95 15.71 -0.86 -4.57
N PHE A 96 15.78 0.33 -3.98
CA PHE A 96 14.91 1.45 -4.32
C PHE A 96 15.01 1.86 -5.79
N TRP A 97 16.22 1.88 -6.36
CA TRP A 97 16.48 2.26 -7.75
C TRP A 97 16.59 1.09 -8.72
N TRP A 98 16.30 -0.15 -8.29
CA TRP A 98 16.37 -1.30 -9.17
C TRP A 98 15.42 -1.12 -10.36
N PRO A 99 15.83 -1.38 -11.62
CA PRO A 99 17.06 -2.05 -12.07
C PRO A 99 18.23 -1.11 -12.41
N LEU A 100 18.12 0.21 -12.23
CA LEU A 100 19.17 1.16 -12.60
C LEU A 100 20.43 1.05 -11.72
N SER A 101 20.26 0.57 -10.48
CA SER A 101 21.32 0.28 -9.52
C SER A 101 22.10 -1.01 -9.82
N GLY A 102 21.67 -1.81 -10.81
CA GLY A 102 22.27 -3.10 -11.17
C GLY A 102 21.35 -4.30 -10.93
N TRP A 103 21.76 -5.47 -11.42
CA TRP A 103 20.97 -6.72 -11.39
C TRP A 103 21.31 -7.64 -10.22
N GLY A 104 22.23 -7.23 -9.34
CA GLY A 104 22.56 -8.00 -8.14
C GLY A 104 21.39 -8.03 -7.16
N PRO A 105 21.20 -9.12 -6.39
CA PRO A 105 20.24 -9.12 -5.30
C PRO A 105 20.61 -8.02 -4.30
N GLY A 106 19.65 -7.19 -3.89
CA GLY A 106 19.86 -6.27 -2.78
C GLY A 106 20.27 -7.08 -1.56
N ALA A 107 21.52 -6.95 -1.13
CA ALA A 107 22.13 -7.84 -0.15
C ALA A 107 21.52 -7.72 1.27
N GLU A 108 20.66 -6.74 1.50
CA GLU A 108 19.99 -6.52 2.77
C GLU A 108 18.53 -6.98 2.72
N GLN A 109 18.19 -7.91 3.61
CA GLN A 109 16.80 -8.27 3.89
C GLN A 109 16.09 -7.05 4.51
N LEU A 110 14.98 -6.64 3.90
CA LEU A 110 14.16 -5.52 4.37
C LEU A 110 13.77 -5.71 5.85
N PRO A 111 13.57 -4.60 6.60
CA PRO A 111 13.35 -4.63 8.05
C PRO A 111 12.21 -5.54 8.51
N GLU A 112 11.19 -5.72 7.66
CA GLU A 112 10.03 -6.58 7.91
C GLU A 112 10.38 -8.05 8.17
N TRP A 113 11.48 -8.56 7.60
CA TRP A 113 11.88 -9.97 7.70
C TRP A 113 13.12 -10.20 8.56
N SER A 114 14.02 -9.21 8.62
CA SER A 114 15.24 -9.29 9.43
C SER A 114 14.99 -9.05 10.92
N HIS A 115 13.90 -8.36 11.29
CA HIS A 115 13.61 -7.98 12.68
C HIS A 115 12.22 -8.41 13.15
N LEU A 116 12.03 -9.72 13.40
CA LEU A 116 10.76 -10.29 13.88
C LEU A 116 10.13 -9.55 15.08
N GLY A 117 10.96 -9.04 16.01
CA GLY A 117 10.48 -8.26 17.16
C GLY A 117 9.88 -6.91 16.76
N LEU A 118 10.58 -6.15 15.90
CA LEU A 118 10.07 -4.89 15.36
C LEU A 118 8.80 -5.14 14.53
N SER A 119 8.79 -6.23 13.76
CA SER A 119 7.61 -6.64 13.00
C SER A 119 6.41 -6.92 13.91
N LEU A 120 6.56 -7.63 15.02
CA LEU A 120 5.43 -7.84 15.93
C LEU A 120 4.91 -6.51 16.53
N VAL A 121 5.82 -5.59 16.87
CA VAL A 121 5.45 -4.27 17.40
C VAL A 121 4.69 -3.46 16.35
N LEU A 122 5.20 -3.34 15.13
CA LEU A 122 4.53 -2.62 14.05
C LEU A 122 3.16 -3.24 13.71
N GLU A 123 3.04 -4.57 13.75
CA GLU A 123 1.75 -5.22 13.54
C GLU A 123 0.74 -4.86 14.65
N ALA A 124 1.18 -4.85 15.91
CA ALA A 124 0.34 -4.44 17.04
C ALA A 124 -0.09 -2.97 16.91
N ILE A 125 0.81 -2.08 16.47
CA ILE A 125 0.46 -0.69 16.15
C ILE A 125 -0.54 -0.65 14.99
N GLY A 126 -0.36 -1.48 13.96
CA GLY A 126 -1.30 -1.61 12.85
C GLY A 126 -2.72 -1.98 13.31
N VAL A 127 -2.83 -2.92 14.25
CA VAL A 127 -4.12 -3.29 14.87
C VAL A 127 -4.70 -2.12 15.66
N ALA A 128 -3.90 -1.45 16.49
CA ALA A 128 -4.36 -0.29 17.26
C ALA A 128 -4.85 0.85 16.37
N LEU A 129 -4.10 1.16 15.31
CA LEU A 129 -4.49 2.11 14.27
C LEU A 129 -5.74 1.65 13.53
N GLY A 130 -5.94 0.34 13.34
CA GLY A 130 -7.12 -0.22 12.69
C GLY A 130 -8.37 -0.01 13.54
N VAL A 131 -8.27 -0.26 14.85
CA VAL A 131 -9.35 0.03 15.81
C VAL A 131 -9.64 1.52 15.87
N TRP A 132 -8.61 2.37 15.84
CA TRP A 132 -8.80 3.82 15.79
C TRP A 132 -9.45 4.28 14.47
N ALA A 133 -8.98 3.78 13.34
CA ALA A 133 -9.53 4.05 12.00
C ALA A 133 -10.99 3.61 11.91
N TRP A 134 -11.34 2.47 12.52
CA TRP A 134 -12.71 1.97 12.58
C TRP A 134 -13.65 3.01 13.21
N ARG A 135 -13.24 3.60 14.32
CA ARG A 135 -13.99 4.67 15.00
C ARG A 135 -13.97 5.97 14.19
N LEU A 136 -12.82 6.33 13.62
CA LEU A 136 -12.63 7.55 12.84
C LEU A 136 -13.57 7.62 11.63
N PHE A 137 -13.71 6.49 10.91
CA PHE A 137 -14.59 6.39 9.73
C PHE A 137 -16.03 6.01 10.10
N GLY A 138 -16.32 5.78 11.39
CA GLY A 138 -17.64 5.39 11.88
C GLY A 138 -18.12 4.05 11.31
N LEU A 139 -17.23 3.07 11.15
CA LEU A 139 -17.57 1.74 10.61
C LEU A 139 -18.47 0.90 11.55
N ASP A 140 -18.79 1.43 12.73
CA ASP A 140 -19.84 0.93 13.61
C ASP A 140 -21.24 1.03 12.96
N ASP A 141 -21.44 1.97 12.03
CA ASP A 141 -22.66 2.06 11.21
C ASP A 141 -22.63 0.99 10.10
N PRO A 142 -23.58 0.03 10.09
CA PRO A 142 -23.66 -1.00 9.06
C PRO A 142 -23.72 -0.42 7.63
N ALA A 143 -24.37 0.73 7.44
CA ALA A 143 -24.48 1.35 6.14
C ALA A 143 -23.14 1.89 5.63
N ARG A 144 -22.31 2.45 6.51
CA ARG A 144 -20.93 2.90 6.18
C ARG A 144 -20.04 1.71 5.86
N ARG A 145 -20.17 0.62 6.63
CA ARG A 145 -19.44 -0.62 6.37
C ARG A 145 -19.82 -1.24 5.03
N GLU A 146 -21.11 -1.27 4.69
CA GLU A 146 -21.56 -1.76 3.39
C GLU A 146 -21.02 -0.92 2.23
N ARG A 147 -21.02 0.42 2.37
CA ARG A 147 -20.42 1.33 1.38
C ARG A 147 -18.93 1.06 1.19
N PHE A 148 -18.18 0.82 2.28
CA PHE A 148 -16.76 0.46 2.18
C PHE A 148 -16.56 -0.87 1.45
N VAL A 149 -17.30 -1.92 1.83
CA VAL A 149 -17.14 -3.25 1.22
C VAL A 149 -17.55 -3.26 -0.24
N ARG A 150 -18.66 -2.60 -0.60
CA ARG A 150 -19.23 -2.61 -1.95
C ARG A 150 -18.54 -1.61 -2.89
N ASP A 151 -18.33 -0.39 -2.42
CA ASP A 151 -17.90 0.74 -3.26
C ASP A 151 -16.47 1.20 -2.96
N GLY A 152 -15.84 0.68 -1.88
CA GLY A 152 -14.45 0.99 -1.52
C GLY A 152 -14.26 2.37 -0.91
N ARG A 153 -15.35 3.03 -0.49
CA ARG A 153 -15.33 4.42 -0.03
C ARG A 153 -15.32 4.49 1.49
N LEU A 154 -14.49 5.39 2.01
CA LEU A 154 -14.47 5.77 3.42
C LEU A 154 -14.99 7.21 3.54
N GLU A 155 -15.80 7.46 4.56
CA GLU A 155 -16.28 8.80 4.90
C GLU A 155 -15.30 9.44 5.86
N LEU A 156 -14.63 10.49 5.39
CA LEU A 156 -13.74 11.29 6.22
C LEU A 156 -14.60 12.15 7.15
N PRO A 157 -14.26 12.26 8.45
CA PRO A 157 -14.85 13.28 9.30
C PRO A 157 -14.56 14.66 8.68
N GLY A 158 -15.62 15.47 8.56
CA GLY A 158 -15.58 16.82 7.97
C GLY A 158 -14.88 17.83 8.86
#